data_AF-A0A355BZM7-F1
#
_entry.id   AF-A0A355BZM7-F1
#
_cell.length_a   1.000
_cell.length_b   1.000
_cell.length_c   1.000
_cell.angle_alpha   90.00
_cell.angle_beta   90.00
_cell.angle_gamma   90.00
#
_symmetry.space_group_name_H-M   'P 1'
#
loop_
_entity.id
_entity.type
_entity.pdbx_description
1 polymer ?
#
loop_
_entity_poly.entity_id
_entity_poly.type
_entity_poly.pdbx_seq_one_letter_code
_entity_poly.pdbx_strand_id
1 'polypeptide(L)'
;MIAATAFSAALAPGAAFAQDEPRIFPGFEKVYKASKKREAEALRAIAAAEAEIAASAQQRLDGERQIADADAAIKSQQLSYLTLTQTFGAAQSARDARIEAAQLEAAARAWADAEAMREKGIKTVLAADSGSARASERLASAQSKKAEAQIAIARTLQDAPAPPIGQPASLTPVETQTLPPPVNEVAAPPIPASAEPKSPLDALLLGGPEGERP
;
A
#
# COMPACT_ATOMS: atom_id res chain seq x y z
N MET A 1 -16.51 33.50 -3.92
CA MET A 1 -17.14 34.06 -2.72
C MET A 1 -16.40 33.53 -1.51
N ILE A 2 -15.84 34.42 -0.70
CA ILE A 2 -15.13 34.10 0.55
C ILE A 2 -16.06 34.57 1.66
N ALA A 3 -16.45 33.66 2.56
CA ALA A 3 -17.15 34.00 3.79
C ALA A 3 -16.22 33.69 4.97
N ALA A 4 -15.61 34.76 5.48
CA ALA A 4 -14.95 34.79 6.77
C ALA A 4 -16.02 35.05 7.84
N THR A 5 -16.07 34.21 8.87
CA THR A 5 -16.78 34.50 10.11
C THR A 5 -15.79 34.40 11.26
N ALA A 6 -15.29 35.56 11.66
CA ALA A 6 -14.67 35.79 12.95
C ALA A 6 -15.78 36.12 13.97
N PHE A 7 -15.76 35.49 15.14
CA PHE A 7 -16.40 36.03 16.33
C PHE A 7 -15.41 35.94 17.48
N SER A 8 -15.17 37.10 18.09
CA SER A 8 -14.16 37.36 19.09
C SER A 8 -14.47 36.75 20.46
N ALA A 9 -13.36 36.49 21.15
CA ALA A 9 -13.14 36.28 22.58
C ALA A 9 -14.22 36.79 23.57
N ALA A 10 -14.51 35.95 24.56
CA ALA A 10 -14.87 36.37 25.91
C ALA A 10 -13.95 35.64 26.90
N LEU A 11 -13.09 36.41 27.58
CA LEU A 11 -12.25 35.98 28.70
C LEU A 11 -13.12 35.54 29.88
N ALA A 12 -12.78 34.39 30.47
CA ALA A 12 -12.94 34.16 31.91
C ALA A 12 -11.55 33.87 32.49
N PRO A 13 -11.03 34.74 33.38
CA PRO A 13 -9.78 34.50 34.10
C PRO A 13 -10.07 33.66 35.35
N GLY A 14 -9.18 32.74 35.69
CA GLY A 14 -9.19 32.10 37.01
C GLY A 14 -9.44 30.60 37.01
N ALA A 15 -8.45 29.86 36.54
CA ALA A 15 -7.91 28.69 37.21
C ALA A 15 -6.73 28.21 36.36
N ALA A 16 -5.57 28.79 36.60
CA ALA A 16 -4.30 28.23 36.14
C ALA A 16 -4.07 26.89 36.85
N PHE A 17 -4.79 25.85 36.42
CA PHE A 17 -4.21 24.52 36.44
C PHE A 17 -3.21 24.51 35.30
N ALA A 18 -1.96 24.86 35.63
CA ALA A 18 -0.83 24.31 34.93
C ALA A 18 -0.94 22.77 35.08
N GLN A 19 -1.77 22.15 34.23
CA GLN A 19 -1.65 20.73 33.97
C GLN A 19 -0.28 20.56 33.35
N ASP A 20 0.63 20.04 34.18
CA ASP A 20 1.88 19.41 33.82
C ASP A 20 2.35 19.75 32.41
N GLU A 21 3.21 20.78 32.30
CA GLU A 21 4.27 20.69 31.30
C GLU A 21 4.83 19.28 31.43
N PRO A 22 4.75 18.42 30.39
CA PRO A 22 5.51 17.19 30.44
C PRO A 22 6.92 17.66 30.73
N ARG A 23 7.51 17.24 31.85
CA ARG A 23 8.89 17.60 32.19
C ARG A 23 9.74 16.94 31.11
N ILE A 24 9.92 17.64 30.00
CA ILE A 24 10.62 17.16 28.82
C ILE A 24 12.06 16.98 29.28
N PHE A 25 12.54 15.73 29.28
CA PHE A 25 13.90 15.42 29.67
C PHE A 25 14.91 16.24 28.84
N PRO A 26 16.00 16.74 29.43
CA PRO A 26 17.02 17.47 28.70
C PRO A 26 17.51 16.64 27.51
N GLY A 27 17.28 17.12 26.28
CA GLY A 27 17.66 16.43 25.04
C GLY A 27 16.51 15.73 24.29
N PHE A 28 15.37 15.47 24.91
CA PHE A 28 14.20 14.89 24.23
C PHE A 28 13.72 15.78 23.08
N GLU A 29 13.65 17.09 23.28
CA GLU A 29 13.17 18.01 22.24
C GLU A 29 14.05 17.98 20.98
N LYS A 30 15.37 17.77 21.15
CA LYS A 30 16.31 17.63 20.02
C LYS A 30 16.08 16.31 19.28
N VAL A 31 15.91 15.20 19.99
CA VAL A 31 15.63 13.88 19.39
C VAL A 31 14.26 13.87 18.74
N TYR A 32 13.25 14.44 19.39
CA TYR A 32 11.90 14.56 18.87
C TYR A 32 11.84 15.35 17.57
N LYS A 33 12.46 16.54 17.51
CA LYS A 33 12.53 17.36 16.29
C LYS A 33 13.28 16.63 15.16
N ALA A 34 14.40 15.98 15.48
CA ALA A 34 15.18 15.22 14.50
C ALA A 34 14.41 13.99 13.96
N SER A 35 13.76 13.23 14.85
CA SER A 35 12.97 12.06 14.49
C SER A 35 11.70 12.43 13.73
N LYS A 36 11.04 13.54 14.07
CA LYS A 36 9.89 14.06 13.29
C LYS A 36 10.29 14.50 11.89
N LYS A 37 11.48 15.10 11.72
CA LYS A 37 12.02 15.42 10.40
C LYS A 37 12.26 14.14 9.57
N ARG A 38 12.89 13.12 10.17
CA ARG A 38 13.11 11.82 9.52
C ARG A 38 11.80 11.10 9.20
N GLU A 39 10.80 11.16 10.07
CA GLU A 39 9.47 10.62 9.83
C GLU A 39 8.79 11.30 8.64
N ALA A 40 8.86 12.64 8.55
CA ALA A 40 8.30 13.39 7.42
C ALA A 40 9.03 13.07 6.09
N GLU A 41 10.35 12.93 6.11
CA GLU A 41 11.15 12.51 4.95
C GLU A 41 10.80 11.08 4.52
N ALA A 42 10.64 10.16 5.48
CA ALA A 42 10.21 8.79 5.22
C ALA A 42 8.78 8.74 4.64
N LEU A 43 7.84 9.54 5.14
CA LEU A 43 6.48 9.64 4.60
C LEU A 43 6.46 10.15 3.15
N ARG A 44 7.30 11.15 2.81
CA ARG A 44 7.44 11.59 1.42
C ARG A 44 8.02 10.50 0.52
N ALA A 45 9.01 9.76 1.01
CA ALA A 45 9.61 8.66 0.27
C ALA A 45 8.61 7.49 0.06
N ILE A 46 7.78 7.19 1.06
CA ILE A 46 6.67 6.23 0.95
C ILE A 46 5.68 6.67 -0.12
N ALA A 47 5.18 7.92 -0.04
CA ALA A 47 4.21 8.43 -1.00
C ALA A 47 4.76 8.44 -2.45
N ALA A 48 6.05 8.77 -2.63
CA ALA A 48 6.70 8.69 -3.93
C ALA A 48 6.79 7.24 -4.45
N ALA A 49 7.20 6.29 -3.60
CA ALA A 49 7.27 4.88 -3.97
C ALA A 49 5.88 4.30 -4.31
N GLU A 50 4.84 4.65 -3.55
CA GLU A 50 3.46 4.24 -3.83
C GLU A 50 2.94 4.82 -5.16
N ALA A 51 3.25 6.09 -5.44
CA ALA A 51 2.90 6.71 -6.72
C ALA A 51 3.61 6.02 -7.90
N GLU A 52 4.88 5.63 -7.74
CA GLU A 52 5.62 4.87 -8.75
C GLU A 52 5.08 3.44 -8.95
N ILE A 53 4.62 2.77 -7.89
CA ILE A 53 3.94 1.47 -7.99
C ILE A 53 2.62 1.64 -8.76
N ALA A 54 1.83 2.66 -8.43
CA ALA A 54 0.57 2.95 -9.13
C ALA A 54 0.79 3.27 -10.61
N ALA A 55 1.83 4.07 -10.93
CA ALA A 55 2.20 4.36 -12.32
C ALA A 55 2.65 3.09 -13.07
N SER A 56 3.43 2.21 -12.40
CA SER A 56 3.84 0.92 -12.97
C SER A 56 2.65 0.00 -13.21
N ALA A 57 1.65 -0.02 -12.32
CA ALA A 57 0.42 -0.78 -12.51
C ALA A 57 -0.36 -0.29 -13.73
N GLN A 58 -0.46 1.02 -13.93
CA GLN A 58 -1.10 1.59 -15.12
C GLN A 58 -0.34 1.22 -16.40
N GLN A 59 0.99 1.34 -16.38
CA GLN A 59 1.82 0.95 -17.52
C GLN A 59 1.68 -0.54 -17.85
N ARG A 60 1.56 -1.41 -16.84
CA ARG A 60 1.29 -2.82 -17.04
C ARG A 60 -0.06 -3.05 -17.71
N LEU A 61 -1.13 -2.42 -17.23
CA LEU A 61 -2.46 -2.53 -17.84
C LEU A 61 -2.47 -2.08 -19.29
N ASP A 62 -1.76 -0.99 -19.62
CA ASP A 62 -1.63 -0.51 -20.98
C ASP A 62 -0.82 -1.48 -21.86
N GLY A 63 0.21 -2.12 -21.30
CA GLY A 63 0.95 -3.19 -21.96
C GLY A 63 0.09 -4.44 -22.21
N GLU A 64 -0.70 -4.87 -21.23
CA GLU A 64 -1.63 -6.01 -21.35
C GLU A 64 -2.71 -5.76 -22.40
N ARG A 65 -3.24 -4.53 -22.49
CA ARG A 65 -4.17 -4.12 -23.56
C ARG A 65 -3.52 -4.22 -24.94
N GLN A 66 -2.28 -3.72 -25.09
CA GLN A 66 -1.54 -3.84 -26.35
C GLN A 66 -1.33 -5.30 -26.77
N ILE A 67 -1.04 -6.18 -25.81
CA ILE A 67 -0.91 -7.63 -26.08
C ILE A 67 -2.26 -8.20 -26.55
N ALA A 68 -3.36 -7.89 -25.85
CA ALA A 68 -4.68 -8.40 -26.20
C ALA A 68 -5.15 -7.92 -27.59
N ASP A 69 -4.95 -6.64 -27.90
CA ASP A 69 -5.28 -6.06 -29.20
C ASP A 69 -4.42 -6.69 -30.32
N ALA A 70 -3.12 -6.89 -30.06
CA ALA A 70 -2.23 -7.54 -30.99
C ALA A 70 -2.59 -9.02 -31.21
N ASP A 71 -2.94 -9.76 -30.16
CA ASP A 71 -3.40 -11.16 -30.25
C ASP A 71 -4.70 -11.28 -31.06
N ALA A 72 -5.63 -10.32 -30.88
CA ALA A 72 -6.84 -10.26 -31.69
C ALA A 72 -6.53 -9.98 -33.16
N ALA A 73 -5.60 -9.06 -33.44
CA ALA A 73 -5.14 -8.76 -34.79
C ALA A 73 -4.45 -9.98 -35.44
N ILE A 74 -3.55 -10.66 -34.71
CA ILE A 74 -2.87 -11.88 -35.18
C ILE A 74 -3.90 -12.95 -35.57
N LYS A 75 -4.88 -13.22 -34.70
CA LYS A 75 -5.95 -14.21 -34.99
C LYS A 75 -6.76 -13.81 -36.23
N SER A 76 -7.09 -12.53 -36.36
CA SER A 76 -7.81 -12.02 -37.54
C SER A 76 -6.99 -12.19 -38.83
N GLN A 77 -5.69 -11.88 -38.79
CA GLN A 77 -4.80 -12.07 -39.94
C GLN A 77 -4.57 -13.55 -40.28
N GLN A 78 -4.44 -14.42 -39.28
CA GLN A 78 -4.35 -15.87 -39.48
C GLN A 78 -5.60 -16.42 -40.17
N LEU A 79 -6.79 -15.99 -39.75
CA LEU A 79 -8.05 -16.36 -40.40
C LEU A 79 -8.11 -15.83 -41.84
N SER A 80 -7.75 -14.57 -42.06
CA SER A 80 -7.72 -13.98 -43.41
C SER A 80 -6.75 -14.72 -44.33
N TYR A 81 -5.55 -15.04 -43.85
CA TYR A 81 -4.56 -15.81 -44.60
C TYR A 81 -5.06 -17.23 -44.91
N LEU A 82 -5.71 -17.90 -43.96
CA LEU A 82 -6.32 -19.21 -44.19
C LEU A 82 -7.43 -19.14 -45.25
N THR A 83 -8.29 -18.12 -45.20
CA THR A 83 -9.33 -17.93 -46.21
C THR A 83 -8.73 -17.67 -47.60
N LEU A 84 -7.74 -16.77 -47.68
CA LEU A 84 -7.06 -16.44 -48.94
C LEU A 84 -6.36 -17.66 -49.56
N THR A 85 -5.72 -18.48 -48.73
CA THR A 85 -5.05 -19.71 -49.18
C THR A 85 -6.03 -20.81 -49.61
N GLN A 86 -7.23 -20.89 -49.02
CA GLN A 86 -8.29 -21.80 -49.47
C GLN A 86 -8.89 -21.42 -50.82
N THR A 87 -8.93 -20.12 -51.14
CA THR A 87 -9.36 -19.61 -52.45
C THR A 87 -8.22 -19.52 -53.47
N PHE A 88 -6.98 -19.80 -53.05
CA PHE A 88 -5.80 -19.62 -53.88
C PHE A 88 -5.80 -20.60 -55.06
N GLY A 89 -5.52 -20.09 -56.25
CA GLY A 89 -5.61 -20.87 -57.49
C GLY A 89 -6.99 -20.87 -58.14
N ALA A 90 -7.95 -20.11 -57.60
CA ALA A 90 -9.20 -19.78 -58.31
C ALA A 90 -9.01 -18.67 -59.37
N ALA A 91 -7.84 -18.01 -59.40
CA ALA A 91 -7.50 -17.01 -60.40
C ALA A 91 -7.62 -17.54 -61.84
N GLN A 92 -8.52 -16.92 -62.62
CA GLN A 92 -8.72 -17.26 -64.05
C GLN A 92 -7.83 -16.43 -64.98
N SER A 93 -7.11 -15.43 -64.44
CA SER A 93 -6.21 -14.58 -65.20
C SER A 93 -4.90 -14.27 -64.45
N ALA A 94 -3.86 -13.91 -65.21
CA ALA A 94 -2.59 -13.46 -64.65
C ALA A 94 -2.74 -12.15 -63.82
N ARG A 95 -3.79 -11.36 -64.08
CA ARG A 95 -4.10 -10.16 -63.28
C ARG A 95 -4.63 -10.57 -61.91
N ASP A 96 -5.52 -11.55 -61.86
CA ASP A 96 -6.11 -12.02 -60.61
C ASP A 96 -5.07 -12.70 -59.73
N ALA A 97 -4.18 -13.51 -60.32
CA ALA A 97 -3.07 -14.14 -59.60
C ALA A 97 -2.11 -13.11 -58.96
N ARG A 98 -1.89 -11.96 -59.62
CA ARG A 98 -1.09 -10.85 -59.03
C ARG A 98 -1.82 -10.17 -57.87
N ILE A 99 -3.14 -10.05 -57.94
CA ILE A 99 -3.95 -9.47 -56.87
C ILE A 99 -3.97 -10.41 -55.66
N GLU A 100 -4.19 -11.71 -55.87
CA GLU A 100 -4.12 -12.74 -54.81
C GLU A 100 -2.75 -12.76 -54.13
N ALA A 101 -1.66 -12.74 -54.91
CA ALA A 101 -0.30 -12.69 -54.36
C ALA A 101 -0.05 -11.41 -53.53
N ALA A 102 -0.51 -10.24 -54.00
CA ALA A 102 -0.38 -8.99 -53.27
C ALA A 102 -1.19 -8.98 -51.97
N GLN A 103 -2.36 -9.62 -51.94
CA GLN A 103 -3.17 -9.77 -50.74
C GLN A 103 -2.51 -10.69 -49.70
N LEU A 104 -1.91 -11.80 -50.14
CA LEU A 104 -1.13 -12.67 -49.24
C LEU A 104 0.08 -11.95 -48.65
N GLU A 105 0.81 -11.18 -49.46
CA GLU A 105 1.96 -10.41 -48.97
C GLU A 105 1.53 -9.32 -47.97
N ALA A 106 0.40 -8.64 -48.24
CA ALA A 106 -0.17 -7.66 -47.32
C ALA A 106 -0.59 -8.29 -45.98
N ALA A 107 -1.26 -9.45 -46.02
CA ALA A 107 -1.65 -10.19 -44.82
C ALA A 107 -0.43 -10.67 -44.02
N ALA A 108 0.62 -11.15 -44.70
CA ALA A 108 1.87 -11.57 -44.05
C ALA A 108 2.59 -10.40 -43.36
N ARG A 109 2.64 -9.22 -43.99
CA ARG A 109 3.20 -8.01 -43.37
C ARG A 109 2.36 -7.55 -42.19
N ALA A 110 1.04 -7.50 -42.33
CA ALA A 110 0.13 -7.13 -41.24
C ALA A 110 0.26 -8.08 -40.04
N TRP A 111 0.48 -9.38 -40.27
CA TRP A 111 0.77 -10.32 -39.21
C TRP A 111 2.12 -10.03 -38.54
N ALA A 112 3.19 -9.80 -39.30
CA ALA A 112 4.49 -9.43 -38.73
C ALA A 112 4.42 -8.16 -37.88
N ASP A 113 3.69 -7.14 -38.34
CA ASP A 113 3.47 -5.89 -37.61
C ASP A 113 2.70 -6.12 -36.30
N ALA A 114 1.68 -6.98 -36.33
CA ALA A 114 0.93 -7.35 -35.13
C ALA A 114 1.79 -8.10 -34.12
N GLU A 115 2.65 -9.03 -34.55
CA GLU A 115 3.58 -9.74 -33.65
C GLU A 115 4.62 -8.78 -33.05
N ALA A 116 5.11 -7.80 -33.82
CA ALA A 116 6.00 -6.77 -33.30
C ALA A 116 5.31 -5.89 -32.24
N MET A 117 4.03 -5.56 -32.43
CA MET A 117 3.23 -4.84 -31.43
C MET A 117 3.01 -5.68 -30.17
N ARG A 118 2.76 -6.98 -30.33
CA ARG A 118 2.66 -7.91 -29.20
C ARG A 118 3.96 -7.96 -28.40
N GLU A 119 5.10 -8.08 -29.07
CA GLU A 119 6.42 -8.09 -28.41
C GLU A 119 6.68 -6.77 -27.66
N LYS A 120 6.28 -5.64 -28.23
CA LYS A 120 6.35 -4.33 -27.56
C LYS A 120 5.45 -4.27 -26.31
N GLY A 121 4.24 -4.83 -26.39
CA GLY A 121 3.35 -4.97 -25.24
C GLY A 121 3.99 -5.80 -24.12
N ILE A 122 4.58 -6.96 -24.46
CA ILE A 122 5.31 -7.83 -23.51
C ILE A 122 6.47 -7.07 -22.86
N LYS A 123 7.29 -6.36 -23.63
CA LYS A 123 8.39 -5.54 -23.10
C LYS A 123 7.89 -4.46 -22.14
N THR A 124 6.73 -3.87 -22.44
CA THR A 124 6.11 -2.84 -21.59
C THR A 124 5.65 -3.42 -20.25
N VAL A 125 5.02 -4.60 -20.27
CA VAL A 125 4.64 -5.33 -19.04
C VAL A 125 5.87 -5.68 -18.20
N LEU A 126 6.90 -6.27 -18.81
CA LEU A 126 8.13 -6.63 -18.10
C LEU A 126 8.84 -5.41 -17.51
N ALA A 127 8.89 -4.29 -18.24
CA ALA A 127 9.45 -3.05 -17.74
C ALA A 127 8.66 -2.53 -16.53
N ALA A 128 7.32 -2.56 -16.59
CA ALA A 128 6.44 -2.17 -15.51
C ALA A 128 6.61 -3.05 -14.26
N ASP A 129 6.71 -4.37 -14.43
CA ASP A 129 6.94 -5.31 -13.33
C ASP A 129 8.29 -5.05 -12.65
N SER A 130 9.34 -4.81 -13.44
CA SER A 130 10.66 -4.46 -12.90
C SER A 130 10.67 -3.12 -12.16
N GLY A 131 9.90 -2.14 -12.64
CA GLY A 131 9.73 -0.84 -12.00
C GLY A 131 8.99 -0.96 -10.67
N SER A 132 7.91 -1.72 -10.66
CA SER A 132 7.10 -2.03 -9.48
C SER A 132 7.93 -2.75 -8.40
N ALA A 133 8.74 -3.74 -8.78
CA ALA A 133 9.61 -4.45 -7.85
C ALA A 133 10.61 -3.51 -7.17
N ARG A 134 11.32 -2.67 -7.95
CA ARG A 134 12.28 -1.68 -7.41
C ARG A 134 11.61 -0.60 -6.56
N ALA A 135 10.38 -0.20 -6.91
CA ALA A 135 9.60 0.75 -6.11
C ALA A 135 9.14 0.10 -4.79
N SER A 136 8.78 -1.18 -4.80
CA SER A 136 8.42 -1.96 -3.62
C SER A 136 9.59 -2.12 -2.65
N GLU A 137 10.81 -2.35 -3.14
CA GLU A 137 12.02 -2.37 -2.32
C GLU A 137 12.28 -1.02 -1.63
N ARG A 138 12.10 0.08 -2.38
CA ARG A 138 12.21 1.44 -1.82
C ARG A 138 11.12 1.73 -0.80
N LEU A 139 9.89 1.28 -1.03
CA LEU A 139 8.78 1.38 -0.09
C LEU A 139 9.11 0.68 1.22
N ALA A 140 9.57 -0.58 1.16
CA ALA A 140 9.97 -1.34 2.34
C ALA A 140 11.10 -0.65 3.12
N SER A 141 12.12 -0.13 2.43
CA SER A 141 13.21 0.63 3.06
C SER A 141 12.70 1.91 3.73
N ALA A 142 11.80 2.66 3.09
CA ALA A 142 11.23 3.87 3.65
C ALA A 142 10.32 3.59 4.87
N GLN A 143 9.57 2.49 4.84
CA GLN A 143 8.77 2.02 5.98
C GLN A 143 9.66 1.62 7.17
N SER A 144 10.77 0.93 6.92
CA SER A 144 11.76 0.61 7.95
C SER A 144 12.33 1.87 8.59
N LYS A 145 12.73 2.88 7.80
CA LYS A 145 13.22 4.17 8.31
C LYS A 145 12.17 4.93 9.12
N LYS A 146 10.89 4.85 8.74
CA LYS A 146 9.78 5.41 9.51
C LYS A 146 9.65 4.71 10.87
N ALA A 147 9.69 3.37 10.89
CA ALA A 147 9.62 2.59 12.11
C ALA A 147 10.80 2.90 13.06
N GLU A 148 12.03 2.99 12.53
CA GLU A 148 13.21 3.38 13.30
C GLU A 148 13.08 4.77 13.95
N ALA A 149 12.56 5.76 13.20
CA ALA A 149 12.34 7.11 13.73
C ALA A 149 11.30 7.12 14.87
N GLN A 150 10.26 6.29 14.77
CA GLN A 150 9.23 6.13 15.80
C GLN A 150 9.77 5.40 17.04
N ILE A 151 10.55 4.34 16.85
CA ILE A 151 11.21 3.60 17.93
C ILE A 151 12.17 4.51 18.70
N ALA A 152 12.93 5.37 18.01
CA ALA A 152 13.83 6.31 18.65
C ALA A 152 13.10 7.29 19.59
N ILE A 153 11.91 7.78 19.20
CA ILE A 153 11.07 8.62 20.07
C ILE A 153 10.57 7.80 21.27
N ALA A 154 10.03 6.60 21.03
CA ALA A 154 9.51 5.74 22.09
C ALA A 154 10.59 5.37 23.13
N ARG A 155 11.82 5.09 22.68
CA ARG A 155 12.95 4.79 23.58
C ARG A 155 13.31 5.98 24.46
N THR A 156 13.33 7.20 23.92
CA THR A 156 13.56 8.41 24.73
C THR A 156 12.47 8.72 25.74
N LEU A 157 11.26 8.18 25.56
CA LEU A 157 10.18 8.27 26.54
C LEU A 157 10.29 7.21 27.65
N GLN A 158 10.96 6.07 27.39
CA GLN A 158 11.18 4.98 28.35
C GLN A 158 12.45 5.18 29.20
N ASP A 159 13.53 5.71 28.61
CA ASP A 159 14.80 6.01 29.30
C ASP A 159 14.72 7.27 30.19
N ALA A 160 13.52 7.80 30.38
CA ALA A 160 13.16 8.77 31.40
C ALA A 160 13.58 8.23 32.79
N PRO A 161 14.60 8.81 33.48
CA PRO A 161 14.89 8.42 34.85
C PRO A 161 13.62 8.56 35.68
N ALA A 162 13.29 7.50 36.44
CA ALA A 162 12.22 7.56 37.43
C ALA A 162 12.40 8.85 38.24
N PRO A 163 11.32 9.65 38.44
CA PRO A 163 11.43 10.87 39.21
C PRO A 163 12.11 10.49 40.53
N PRO A 164 13.17 11.20 40.95
CA PRO A 164 13.78 10.93 42.25
C PRO A 164 12.64 11.04 43.25
N ILE A 165 12.31 9.91 43.89
CA ILE A 165 11.42 9.88 45.03
C ILE A 165 12.12 10.78 46.03
N GLY A 166 11.73 12.05 46.06
CA GLY A 166 12.15 12.98 47.07
C GLY A 166 11.75 12.34 48.39
N GLN A 167 12.76 11.90 49.16
CA GLN A 167 12.57 11.54 50.55
C GLN A 167 11.74 12.66 51.18
N PRO A 168 10.53 12.41 51.68
CA PRO A 168 9.86 13.41 52.48
C PRO A 168 10.73 13.61 53.72
N ALA A 169 11.23 14.84 53.86
CA ALA A 169 11.88 15.30 55.06
C ALA A 169 11.02 14.91 56.27
N SER A 170 11.68 14.32 57.24
CA SER A 170 11.13 13.85 58.50
C SER A 170 10.30 14.90 59.25
N LEU A 171 9.28 14.38 59.95
CA LEU A 171 8.69 14.81 61.23
C LEU A 171 7.26 15.38 61.17
N THR A 172 6.29 14.51 61.50
CA THR A 172 5.53 14.53 62.78
C THR A 172 4.78 13.20 62.93
N PRO A 173 4.78 12.54 64.11
CA PRO A 173 4.05 11.28 64.30
C PRO A 173 2.58 11.60 64.56
N VAL A 174 1.69 11.17 63.67
CA VAL A 174 0.26 11.06 63.99
C VAL A 174 -0.03 9.60 64.26
N GLU A 175 -0.59 9.38 65.44
CA GLU A 175 -0.89 8.11 66.05
C GLU A 175 -1.79 7.22 65.18
N THR A 176 -1.44 5.93 65.14
CA THR A 176 -2.31 4.76 64.99
C THR A 176 -3.61 4.90 64.19
N GLN A 177 -3.66 4.26 63.02
CA GLN A 177 -4.83 3.46 62.66
C GLN A 177 -4.41 2.24 61.83
N THR A 178 -4.46 1.12 62.55
CA THR A 178 -4.49 -0.29 62.14
C THR A 178 -4.98 -0.58 60.72
N LEU A 179 -4.15 -1.30 59.97
CA LEU A 179 -4.55 -2.17 58.85
C LEU A 179 -5.62 -3.19 59.30
N PRO A 180 -6.51 -3.61 58.39
CA PRO A 180 -6.91 -5.01 58.30
C PRO A 180 -6.28 -5.71 57.06
N PRO A 181 -5.99 -7.02 57.16
CA PRO A 181 -5.24 -7.84 56.20
C PRO A 181 -5.99 -8.16 54.89
N PRO A 182 -5.30 -8.72 53.87
CA PRO A 182 -5.84 -8.93 52.53
C PRO A 182 -6.85 -10.08 52.48
N VAL A 183 -7.89 -9.94 51.66
CA VAL A 183 -8.77 -11.04 51.29
C VAL A 183 -8.22 -11.65 50.00
N ASN A 184 -7.78 -12.90 50.09
CA ASN A 184 -7.35 -13.74 48.98
C ASN A 184 -8.54 -14.56 48.46
N GLU A 185 -8.49 -14.89 47.15
CA GLU A 185 -9.29 -15.87 46.40
C GLU A 185 -10.76 -15.46 46.15
N VAL A 186 -11.28 -15.50 44.92
CA VAL A 186 -11.45 -16.71 44.11
C VAL A 186 -11.29 -16.41 42.60
N ALA A 187 -10.68 -17.37 41.93
CA ALA A 187 -10.49 -17.49 40.50
C ALA A 187 -11.79 -17.35 39.68
N ALA A 188 -11.72 -16.61 38.57
CA ALA A 188 -12.55 -16.84 37.40
C ALA A 188 -11.62 -16.95 36.17
N PRO A 189 -11.48 -18.13 35.55
CA PRO A 189 -10.74 -18.33 34.31
C PRO A 189 -11.63 -17.96 33.09
N PRO A 190 -11.06 -17.96 31.87
CA PRO A 190 -11.02 -16.83 30.96
C PRO A 190 -12.33 -16.59 30.19
N ILE A 191 -12.49 -15.35 29.72
CA ILE A 191 -13.46 -14.96 28.69
C ILE A 191 -13.30 -15.91 27.49
N PRO A 192 -14.36 -16.57 27.00
CA PRO A 192 -14.23 -17.43 25.83
C PRO A 192 -13.82 -16.59 24.63
N ALA A 193 -12.75 -17.02 23.96
CA ALA A 193 -12.39 -16.59 22.63
C ALA A 193 -13.56 -16.89 21.68
N SER A 194 -14.34 -15.86 21.38
CA SER A 194 -15.22 -15.83 20.21
C SER A 194 -14.91 -14.55 19.45
N ALA A 195 -13.81 -14.60 18.70
CA ALA A 195 -13.57 -13.66 17.61
C ALA A 195 -14.37 -14.18 16.42
N GLU A 196 -15.65 -13.82 16.34
CA GLU A 196 -16.38 -13.85 15.08
C GLU A 196 -15.94 -12.60 14.28
N PRO A 197 -15.23 -12.74 13.15
CA PRO A 197 -14.95 -11.61 12.29
C PRO A 197 -16.24 -11.17 11.58
N LYS A 198 -16.63 -9.91 11.81
CA LYS A 198 -17.61 -9.19 10.99
C LYS A 198 -17.02 -8.93 9.61
N SER A 199 -17.06 -9.92 8.70
CA SER A 199 -16.80 -9.69 7.28
C SER A 199 -17.32 -10.84 6.42
N PRO A 200 -18.25 -10.59 5.46
CA PRO A 200 -18.71 -11.62 4.51
C PRO A 200 -17.63 -12.07 3.50
N LEU A 201 -16.46 -11.43 3.49
CA LEU A 201 -15.33 -11.80 2.63
C LEU A 201 -14.44 -12.90 3.22
N ASP A 202 -14.42 -13.09 4.54
CA ASP A 202 -13.58 -14.13 5.18
C ASP A 202 -14.20 -15.53 5.12
N ALA A 203 -15.53 -15.64 4.93
CA ALA A 203 -16.23 -16.91 4.75
C ALA A 203 -16.01 -17.55 3.35
N LEU A 204 -15.53 -16.77 2.37
CA LEU A 204 -15.24 -17.27 1.02
C LEU A 204 -13.81 -17.82 0.88
N LEU A 205 -12.91 -17.51 1.82
CA LEU A 205 -11.49 -17.90 1.77
C LEU A 205 -11.16 -19.14 2.60
N LEU A 206 -11.98 -19.51 3.59
CA LEU A 206 -11.98 -20.85 4.18
C LEU A 206 -13.14 -21.64 3.57
N GLY A 207 -12.83 -22.42 2.53
CA GLY A 207 -13.79 -23.16 1.71
C GLY A 207 -14.96 -23.77 2.50
N GLY A 208 -16.16 -23.29 2.22
CA GLY A 208 -17.40 -23.91 2.66
C GLY A 208 -17.60 -25.29 2.00
N PRO A 209 -18.28 -26.24 2.68
CA PRO A 209 -18.40 -27.64 2.25
C PRO A 209 -19.49 -27.88 1.19
N GLU A 210 -19.86 -26.87 0.39
CA GLU A 210 -20.91 -26.98 -0.61
C GLU A 210 -20.38 -26.44 -1.93
N GLY A 211 -19.90 -27.37 -2.74
CA GLY A 211 -19.31 -27.12 -4.05
C GLY A 211 -19.42 -28.37 -4.90
N GLU A 212 -20.66 -28.84 -5.07
CA GLU A 212 -21.10 -29.63 -6.21
C GLU A 212 -20.40 -29.09 -7.48
N ARG A 213 -19.58 -29.93 -8.11
CA ARG A 213 -19.04 -29.62 -9.44
C ARG A 213 -19.83 -30.41 -10.49
N PRO A 214 -20.15 -29.80 -11.65
CA PRO A 214 -20.39 -30.57 -12.85
C PRO A 214 -19.11 -31.31 -13.31
#